data_AF-A0A6A6IVS7-F1
#
_entry.id   AF-A0A6A6IVS7-F1
#
_cell.length_a   1.000
_cell.length_b   1.000
_cell.length_c   1.000
_cell.angle_alpha   90.00
_cell.angle_beta   90.00
_cell.angle_gamma   90.00
#
_symmetry.space_group_name_H-M   'P 1'
#
loop_
_entity.id
_entity.type
_entity.pdbx_description
1 polymer ?
#
loop_
_entity_poly.entity_id
_entity_poly.type
_entity_poly.pdbx_seq_one_letter_code
_entity_poly.pdbx_strand_id
1 'polypeptide(L)'
;MLSPNTAQPGRSVWNQVGREIFENRLDSLHVTKFVPEPHTLQEQDWPKPHGTEILPFDIEKQLSDDIAFVSAYEYGVRYVTAAAIEASEGEGLLVRLAANEGVGALVVNAWTRLFSTLERCAKKALSREQCAEDALDVVLNLNRNKILGRLASRHFRRPQHENGPARNALSERLNAYFKSSKRQSAETEELRRQIETFHAAFLDVENSGPDTGTLRRVVQEAFLLTVDGISLPARLERARFAASTLDTREIREINKIANYWRICHHLAHLSRSYRTLFSKIKLQTIEPFAPSVWHGNSKTRYVHAEVQMLVYYEIRGPPIWPRVIGASKEACFLCNSFIKAHGLFCVSKAHRQIYSQWTIPDLADYSAEALDRLRRALVAVNRDVVSALQQARRNRNFRPFPLQSSINL
;
A
#
# COMPACT_ATOMS: atom_id res chain seq x y z
N MET A 1 22.43 -2.83 1.89
CA MET A 1 21.61 -3.39 0.81
C MET A 1 22.15 -4.76 0.47
N LEU A 2 21.27 -5.72 0.21
CA LEU A 2 21.62 -7.11 -0.12
C LEU A 2 22.05 -7.25 -1.59
N SER A 3 22.97 -8.17 -1.90
CA SER A 3 23.32 -8.48 -3.30
C SER A 3 22.20 -9.31 -3.95
N PRO A 4 21.64 -8.87 -5.10
CA PRO A 4 20.52 -9.56 -5.74
C PRO A 4 20.93 -10.76 -6.61
N ASN A 5 22.23 -10.98 -6.85
CA ASN A 5 22.71 -12.08 -7.70
C ASN A 5 23.87 -12.80 -7.00
N THR A 6 23.56 -13.82 -6.21
CA THR A 6 24.55 -14.66 -5.49
C THR A 6 24.48 -16.13 -5.88
N ALA A 7 23.47 -16.55 -6.66
CA ALA A 7 23.30 -17.93 -7.08
C ALA A 7 24.42 -18.42 -8.02
N GLN A 8 24.77 -19.70 -7.88
CA GLN A 8 25.62 -20.42 -8.84
C GLN A 8 24.81 -20.80 -10.09
N PRO A 9 25.43 -20.96 -11.28
CA PRO A 9 24.72 -21.22 -12.55
C PRO A 9 23.69 -22.38 -12.50
N GLY A 10 24.03 -23.51 -11.87
CA GLY A 10 23.10 -24.65 -11.73
C GLY A 10 21.92 -24.39 -10.78
N ARG A 11 22.00 -23.36 -9.95
CA ARG A 11 21.03 -23.01 -8.90
C ARG A 11 20.29 -21.71 -9.17
N SER A 12 20.43 -21.12 -10.35
CA SER A 12 19.73 -19.87 -10.68
C SER A 12 18.21 -20.06 -10.74
N VAL A 13 17.47 -19.09 -10.19
CA VAL A 13 16.00 -19.00 -10.32
C VAL A 13 15.56 -18.82 -11.78
N TRP A 14 16.46 -18.33 -12.64
CA TRP A 14 16.20 -18.08 -14.05
C TRP A 14 16.41 -19.31 -14.95
N ASN A 15 16.81 -20.47 -14.41
CA ASN A 15 17.15 -21.63 -15.25
C ASN A 15 16.00 -22.15 -16.14
N GLN A 16 14.74 -21.93 -15.78
CA GLN A 16 13.57 -22.32 -16.59
C GLN A 16 13.06 -21.20 -17.50
N VAL A 17 13.50 -19.96 -17.27
CA VAL A 17 13.07 -18.77 -18.01
C VAL A 17 14.31 -17.95 -18.31
N GLY A 18 14.80 -18.00 -19.55
CA GLY A 18 15.95 -17.20 -19.97
C GLY A 18 15.75 -15.72 -19.60
N ARG A 19 16.56 -15.22 -18.64
CA ARG A 19 16.39 -13.90 -18.03
C ARG A 19 16.36 -12.79 -19.07
N GLU A 20 17.29 -12.80 -20.01
CA GLU A 20 17.36 -11.85 -21.10
C GLU A 20 16.08 -11.82 -21.95
N ILE A 21 15.57 -13.01 -22.32
CA ILE A 21 14.35 -13.14 -23.11
C ILE A 21 13.15 -12.57 -22.34
N PHE A 22 13.05 -12.87 -21.04
CA PHE A 22 12.00 -12.34 -20.18
C PHE A 22 12.05 -10.82 -20.08
N GLU A 23 13.24 -10.27 -19.80
CA GLU A 23 13.45 -8.83 -19.65
C GLU A 23 13.15 -8.08 -20.95
N ASN A 24 13.58 -8.60 -22.11
CA ASN A 24 13.30 -8.02 -23.43
C ASN A 24 11.79 -8.04 -23.76
N ARG A 25 11.09 -9.12 -23.41
CA ARG A 25 9.62 -9.20 -23.55
C ARG A 25 8.92 -8.19 -22.66
N LEU A 26 9.40 -8.03 -21.42
CA LEU A 26 8.84 -7.09 -20.48
C LEU A 26 9.07 -5.63 -20.91
N ASP A 27 10.25 -5.30 -21.42
CA ASP A 27 10.52 -3.98 -22.00
C ASP A 27 9.60 -3.71 -23.20
N SER A 28 9.46 -4.70 -24.10
CA SER A 28 8.53 -4.61 -25.24
C SER A 28 7.09 -4.36 -24.79
N LEU A 29 6.65 -5.07 -23.75
CA LEU A 29 5.31 -4.95 -23.19
C LEU A 29 5.09 -3.56 -22.57
N HIS A 30 6.06 -3.05 -21.82
CA HIS A 30 5.99 -1.72 -21.23
C HIS A 30 5.85 -0.60 -22.28
N VAL A 31 6.51 -0.74 -23.44
CA VAL A 31 6.40 0.23 -24.55
C VAL A 31 4.99 0.27 -25.13
N THR A 32 4.25 -0.83 -25.12
CA THR A 32 2.86 -0.86 -25.63
C THR A 32 1.89 0.02 -24.81
N LYS A 33 2.27 0.44 -23.60
CA LYS A 33 1.40 1.16 -22.65
C LYS A 33 0.11 0.40 -22.29
N PHE A 34 0.06 -0.91 -22.58
CA PHE A 34 -1.04 -1.78 -22.18
C PHE A 34 -1.12 -1.87 -20.65
N VAL A 35 -2.33 -1.76 -20.12
CA VAL A 35 -2.61 -1.90 -18.69
C VAL A 35 -3.68 -2.99 -18.53
N PRO A 36 -3.30 -4.19 -18.08
CA PRO A 36 -4.24 -5.24 -17.71
C PRO A 36 -5.27 -4.76 -16.69
N GLU A 37 -6.46 -5.37 -16.71
CA GLU A 37 -7.53 -5.09 -15.75
C GLU A 37 -7.02 -5.14 -14.29
N PRO A 38 -7.41 -4.20 -13.41
CA PRO A 38 -7.04 -4.26 -12.00
C PRO A 38 -7.65 -5.50 -11.35
N HIS A 39 -7.06 -5.90 -10.23
CA HIS A 39 -7.53 -7.05 -9.47
C HIS A 39 -7.76 -6.64 -8.02
N THR A 40 -8.87 -7.10 -7.46
CA THR A 40 -9.18 -6.99 -6.03
C THR A 40 -9.47 -8.39 -5.54
N LEU A 41 -8.80 -8.81 -4.47
CA LEU A 41 -9.03 -10.11 -3.84
C LEU A 41 -10.46 -10.16 -3.31
N GLN A 42 -11.26 -11.08 -3.83
CA GLN A 42 -12.64 -11.29 -3.41
C GLN A 42 -12.71 -12.27 -2.24
N GLU A 43 -13.77 -12.19 -1.43
CA GLU A 43 -13.97 -13.07 -0.28
C GLU A 43 -13.97 -14.55 -0.64
N GLN A 44 -14.54 -14.91 -1.80
CA GLN A 44 -14.53 -16.32 -2.26
C GLN A 44 -13.14 -16.87 -2.56
N ASP A 45 -12.16 -15.98 -2.80
CA ASP A 45 -10.78 -16.34 -3.12
C ASP A 45 -9.87 -16.30 -1.88
N TRP A 46 -10.44 -16.06 -0.69
CA TRP A 46 -9.66 -16.01 0.54
C TRP A 46 -9.09 -17.39 0.90
N PRO A 47 -7.85 -17.44 1.43
CA PRO A 47 -7.28 -18.68 1.95
C PRO A 47 -8.20 -19.30 2.98
N LYS A 48 -8.41 -20.62 2.87
CA LYS A 48 -9.20 -21.36 3.85
C LYS A 48 -8.46 -21.39 5.20
N PRO A 49 -9.16 -21.30 6.34
CA PRO A 49 -8.53 -21.40 7.64
C PRO A 49 -7.94 -22.80 7.84
N HIS A 50 -6.71 -22.88 8.31
CA HIS A 50 -5.99 -24.10 8.64
C HIS A 50 -5.98 -24.41 10.15
N GLY A 51 -6.52 -23.51 10.98
CA GLY A 51 -6.68 -23.68 12.43
C GLY A 51 -5.44 -23.30 13.25
N THR A 52 -4.34 -22.95 12.59
CA THR A 52 -3.08 -22.53 13.22
C THR A 52 -2.85 -21.04 13.15
N GLU A 53 -3.77 -20.28 12.55
CA GLU A 53 -3.58 -18.86 12.29
C GLU A 53 -3.90 -17.99 13.50
N ILE A 54 -3.12 -16.90 13.64
CA ILE A 54 -3.19 -15.99 14.77
C ILE A 54 -4.38 -15.02 14.72
N LEU A 55 -4.88 -14.75 13.52
CA LEU A 55 -5.94 -13.79 13.26
C LEU A 55 -6.91 -14.36 12.21
N PRO A 56 -8.18 -13.95 12.19
CA PRO A 56 -9.01 -14.08 11.00
C PRO A 56 -8.34 -13.42 9.77
N PHE A 57 -8.57 -13.97 8.58
CA PHE A 57 -7.85 -13.53 7.37
C PHE A 57 -8.17 -12.07 6.98
N ASP A 58 -9.42 -11.65 7.13
CA ASP A 58 -9.85 -10.26 6.92
C ASP A 58 -9.08 -9.28 7.82
N ILE A 59 -8.90 -9.65 9.09
CA ILE A 59 -8.16 -8.86 10.08
C ILE A 59 -6.68 -8.84 9.74
N GLU A 60 -6.07 -9.99 9.41
CA GLU A 60 -4.67 -10.05 8.97
C GLU A 60 -4.43 -9.16 7.75
N LYS A 61 -5.28 -9.30 6.72
CA LYS A 61 -5.22 -8.50 5.49
C LYS A 61 -5.34 -7.01 5.77
N GLN A 62 -6.37 -6.60 6.52
CA GLN A 62 -6.59 -5.19 6.79
C GLN A 62 -5.47 -4.60 7.66
N LEU A 63 -4.98 -5.34 8.65
CA LEU A 63 -3.87 -4.92 9.49
C LEU A 63 -2.57 -4.77 8.69
N SER A 64 -2.26 -5.71 7.80
CA SER A 64 -1.12 -5.60 6.89
C SER A 64 -1.23 -4.39 5.95
N ASP A 65 -2.40 -4.16 5.35
CA ASP A 65 -2.64 -3.01 4.47
C ASP A 65 -2.50 -1.67 5.24
N ASP A 66 -3.07 -1.60 6.44
CA ASP A 66 -3.05 -0.41 7.30
C ASP A 66 -1.62 -0.04 7.72
N ILE A 67 -0.85 -1.04 8.14
CA ILE A 67 0.55 -0.88 8.51
C ILE A 67 1.39 -0.43 7.32
N ALA A 68 1.22 -1.07 6.15
CA ALA A 68 1.94 -0.70 4.94
C ALA A 68 1.60 0.74 4.50
N PHE A 69 0.32 1.13 4.58
CA PHE A 69 -0.15 2.46 4.21
C PHE A 69 0.48 3.58 5.06
N VAL A 70 0.47 3.43 6.39
CA VAL A 70 1.05 4.42 7.33
C VAL A 70 2.57 4.50 7.21
N SER A 71 3.22 3.36 6.94
CA SER A 71 4.69 3.26 6.85
C SER A 71 5.27 3.95 5.62
N ALA A 72 4.51 4.04 4.53
CA ALA A 72 4.92 4.77 3.32
C ALA A 72 4.81 6.28 3.52
N TYR A 73 5.62 6.83 4.43
CA TYR A 73 5.43 8.16 5.00
C TYR A 73 5.66 9.34 4.03
N GLU A 74 6.33 9.10 2.91
CA GLU A 74 6.67 10.12 1.93
C GLU A 74 6.31 9.66 0.51
N TYR A 75 6.27 10.65 -0.37
CA TYR A 75 6.03 10.54 -1.79
C TYR A 75 7.21 9.94 -2.56
N GLY A 76 6.90 9.08 -3.53
CA GLY A 76 7.87 8.46 -4.43
C GLY A 76 7.85 6.93 -4.41
N VAL A 77 8.43 6.31 -5.43
CA VAL A 77 8.50 4.84 -5.53
C VAL A 77 9.38 4.21 -4.46
N ARG A 78 10.36 4.95 -3.92
CA ARG A 78 11.28 4.46 -2.88
C ARG A 78 10.65 4.14 -1.54
N TYR A 79 9.58 4.86 -1.18
CA TYR A 79 8.88 4.70 0.09
C TYR A 79 7.73 3.69 0.01
N VAL A 80 7.51 3.07 -1.15
CA VAL A 80 6.52 2.00 -1.28
C VAL A 80 6.90 0.89 -0.31
N THR A 81 5.98 0.61 0.60
CA THR A 81 6.16 -0.32 1.71
C THR A 81 5.23 -1.51 1.56
N ALA A 82 5.71 -2.68 1.96
CA ALA A 82 4.96 -3.91 2.16
C ALA A 82 5.05 -4.36 3.63
N ALA A 83 3.99 -4.97 4.14
CA ALA A 83 3.89 -5.45 5.50
C ALA A 83 3.29 -6.86 5.58
N ALA A 84 3.71 -7.62 6.58
CA ALA A 84 3.15 -8.92 6.92
C ALA A 84 3.10 -9.09 8.44
N ILE A 85 2.17 -9.92 8.92
CA ILE A 85 1.87 -10.10 10.34
C ILE A 85 2.08 -11.57 10.72
N GLU A 86 2.83 -11.81 11.79
CA GLU A 86 3.17 -13.14 12.31
C GLU A 86 2.86 -13.22 13.83
N ALA A 87 2.79 -14.44 14.36
CA ALA A 87 2.91 -14.65 15.81
C ALA A 87 4.35 -14.40 16.24
N SER A 88 4.56 -13.72 17.36
CA SER A 88 5.88 -13.68 18.00
C SER A 88 6.16 -15.00 18.73
N GLU A 89 7.41 -15.47 18.65
CA GLU A 89 7.94 -16.50 19.55
C GLU A 89 7.80 -15.99 21.01
N GLY A 90 7.00 -16.70 21.82
CA GLY A 90 6.76 -16.36 23.24
C GLY A 90 5.62 -15.38 23.53
N GLU A 91 4.53 -15.44 22.74
CA GLU A 91 3.33 -14.58 22.76
C GLU A 91 3.53 -13.17 22.16
N GLY A 92 2.48 -12.68 21.51
CA GLY A 92 2.43 -11.34 20.92
C GLY A 92 2.42 -11.32 19.38
N LEU A 93 2.48 -10.12 18.83
CA LEU A 93 2.42 -9.85 17.39
C LEU A 93 3.82 -9.52 16.86
N LEU A 94 4.21 -10.10 15.74
CA LEU A 94 5.40 -9.70 14.99
C LEU A 94 4.98 -9.02 13.69
N VAL A 95 5.42 -7.78 13.51
CA VAL A 95 5.20 -7.00 12.29
C VAL A 95 6.47 -6.99 11.47
N ARG A 96 6.37 -7.44 10.22
CA ARG A 96 7.42 -7.33 9.22
C ARG A 96 7.18 -6.12 8.33
N LEU A 97 8.22 -5.33 8.07
CA LEU A 97 8.18 -4.22 7.11
C LEU A 97 9.30 -4.34 6.08
N ALA A 98 8.94 -4.20 4.80
CA ALA A 98 9.89 -4.03 3.70
C ALA A 98 9.55 -2.76 2.93
N ALA A 99 10.54 -2.01 2.47
CA ALA A 99 10.32 -0.88 1.56
C ALA A 99 11.33 -0.92 0.40
N ASN A 100 10.96 -0.35 -0.75
CA ASN A 100 11.76 -0.44 -1.98
C ASN A 100 13.22 -0.01 -1.78
N GLU A 101 13.46 1.10 -1.08
CA GLU A 101 14.83 1.55 -0.72
C GLU A 101 15.12 1.39 0.79
N GLY A 102 14.37 0.53 1.48
CA GLY A 102 14.55 0.21 2.89
C GLY A 102 13.72 1.06 3.85
N VAL A 103 13.49 0.51 5.05
CA VAL A 103 12.66 1.15 6.08
C VAL A 103 13.53 2.07 6.93
N GLY A 104 13.29 3.39 6.82
CA GLY A 104 14.07 4.40 7.52
C GLY A 104 13.79 4.45 9.04
N ALA A 105 14.75 5.00 9.79
CA ALA A 105 14.66 5.12 11.26
C ALA A 105 13.44 5.93 11.74
N LEU A 106 12.98 6.91 10.97
CA LEU A 106 11.76 7.66 11.28
C LEU A 106 10.52 6.77 11.36
N VAL A 107 10.40 5.82 10.43
CA VAL A 107 9.29 4.85 10.39
C VAL A 107 9.39 3.88 11.57
N VAL A 108 10.59 3.37 11.86
CA VAL A 108 10.84 2.50 13.00
C VAL A 108 10.47 3.19 14.30
N ASN A 109 10.94 4.42 14.53
CA ASN A 109 10.66 5.19 15.74
C ASN A 109 9.17 5.49 15.91
N ALA A 110 8.48 5.84 14.81
CA ALA A 110 7.04 6.06 14.84
C ALA A 110 6.27 4.79 15.21
N TRP A 111 6.62 3.64 14.64
CA TRP A 111 5.98 2.37 14.98
C TRP A 111 6.29 1.89 16.39
N THR A 112 7.50 2.09 16.88
CA THR A 112 7.83 1.81 18.29
C THR A 112 6.92 2.59 19.25
N ARG A 113 6.66 3.88 18.95
CA ARG A 113 5.73 4.70 19.73
C ARG A 113 4.29 4.24 19.58
N LEU A 114 3.83 3.94 18.35
CA LEU A 114 2.50 3.42 18.09
C LEU A 114 2.25 2.10 18.83
N PHE A 115 3.20 1.16 18.75
CA PHE A 115 3.10 -0.12 19.43
C PHE A 115 3.02 0.03 20.94
N SER A 116 3.82 0.94 21.54
CA SER A 116 3.69 1.27 22.97
C SER A 116 2.28 1.79 23.32
N THR A 117 1.70 2.67 22.51
CA THR A 117 0.32 3.15 22.69
C THR A 117 -0.70 2.00 22.59
N LEU A 118 -0.57 1.12 21.60
CA LEU A 118 -1.46 -0.02 21.39
C LEU A 118 -1.34 -1.07 22.51
N GLU A 119 -0.13 -1.34 23.00
CA GLU A 119 0.11 -2.25 24.13
C GLU A 119 -0.51 -1.71 25.42
N ARG A 120 -0.41 -0.40 25.67
CA ARG A 120 -1.08 0.26 26.80
C ARG A 120 -2.60 0.14 26.68
N CYS A 121 -3.15 0.30 25.47
CA CYS A 121 -4.58 0.10 25.22
C CYS A 121 -5.00 -1.37 25.43
N ALA A 122 -4.21 -2.34 24.99
CA ALA A 122 -4.44 -3.77 25.23
C ALA A 122 -4.44 -4.10 26.73
N LYS A 123 -3.56 -3.46 27.51
CA LYS A 123 -3.46 -3.58 28.97
C LYS A 123 -4.52 -2.77 29.73
N LYS A 124 -5.44 -2.10 29.04
CA LYS A 124 -6.48 -1.21 29.61
C LYS A 124 -5.94 0.01 30.36
N ALA A 125 -4.68 0.40 30.13
CA ALA A 125 -4.10 1.63 30.66
C ALA A 125 -4.58 2.89 29.92
N LEU A 126 -5.16 2.72 28.72
CA LEU A 126 -5.81 3.77 27.92
C LEU A 126 -7.23 3.32 27.53
N SER A 127 -8.14 4.28 27.35
CA SER A 127 -9.39 4.03 26.62
C SER A 127 -9.10 3.82 25.13
N ARG A 128 -10.05 3.25 24.38
CA ARG A 128 -9.86 3.05 22.93
C ARG A 128 -9.80 4.39 22.20
N GLU A 129 -10.58 5.35 22.67
CA GLU A 129 -10.70 6.69 22.14
C GLU A 129 -9.38 7.44 22.35
N GLN A 130 -8.83 7.43 23.58
CA GLN A 130 -7.52 8.03 23.85
C GLN A 130 -6.40 7.33 23.06
N CYS A 131 -6.44 6.00 22.96
CA CYS A 131 -5.48 5.26 22.15
C CYS A 131 -5.53 5.66 20.67
N ALA A 132 -6.72 5.87 20.10
CA ALA A 132 -6.86 6.30 18.72
C ALA A 132 -6.30 7.72 18.52
N GLU A 133 -6.63 8.65 19.43
CA GLU A 133 -6.13 10.03 19.40
C GLU A 133 -4.60 10.10 19.54
N ASP A 134 -4.01 9.36 20.50
CA ASP A 134 -2.56 9.27 20.71
C ASP A 134 -1.86 8.63 19.50
N ALA A 135 -2.47 7.60 18.91
CA ALA A 135 -1.95 6.98 17.69
C ALA A 135 -1.99 7.96 16.51
N LEU A 136 -3.07 8.73 16.38
CA LEU A 136 -3.22 9.71 15.30
C LEU A 136 -2.12 10.78 15.39
N ASP A 137 -1.74 11.25 16.58
CA ASP A 137 -0.62 12.19 16.72
C ASP A 137 0.68 11.65 16.12
N VAL A 138 1.00 10.39 16.38
CA VAL A 138 2.22 9.76 15.83
C VAL A 138 2.11 9.63 14.30
N VAL A 139 0.94 9.20 13.80
CA VAL A 139 0.69 9.04 12.36
C VAL A 139 0.77 10.38 11.62
N LEU A 140 0.17 11.44 12.16
CA LEU A 140 0.19 12.78 11.58
C LEU A 140 1.60 13.34 11.51
N ASN A 141 2.38 13.17 12.58
CA ASN A 141 3.78 13.61 12.60
C ASN A 141 4.63 12.87 11.55
N LEU A 142 4.44 11.56 11.41
CA LEU A 142 5.15 10.76 10.41
C LEU A 142 4.75 11.14 8.98
N ASN A 143 3.45 11.31 8.72
CA ASN A 143 2.88 11.48 7.37
C ASN A 143 2.59 12.95 7.01
N ARG A 144 3.10 13.93 7.77
CA ARG A 144 2.77 15.36 7.63
C ARG A 144 2.91 15.87 6.21
N ASN A 145 4.09 15.72 5.61
CA ASN A 145 4.36 16.22 4.26
C ASN A 145 3.46 15.54 3.22
N LYS A 146 3.25 14.23 3.37
CA LYS A 146 2.36 13.45 2.51
C LYS A 146 0.91 13.93 2.60
N ILE A 147 0.39 14.21 3.81
CA ILE A 147 -0.96 14.77 3.99
C ILE A 147 -1.07 16.13 3.30
N LEU A 148 -0.09 17.02 3.50
CA LEU A 148 -0.07 18.35 2.89
C LEU A 148 -0.06 18.30 1.35
N GLY A 149 0.70 17.37 0.76
CA GLY A 149 0.71 17.19 -0.70
C GLY A 149 -0.63 16.69 -1.27
N ARG A 150 -1.38 15.87 -0.51
CA ARG A 150 -2.74 15.44 -0.90
C ARG A 150 -3.74 16.58 -0.84
N LEU A 151 -3.62 17.44 0.17
CA LEU A 151 -4.41 18.66 0.32
C LEU A 151 -4.08 19.71 -0.74
N ALA A 152 -2.92 19.59 -1.42
CA ALA A 152 -2.33 20.65 -2.22
C ALA A 152 -2.16 21.95 -1.43
N SER A 153 -1.69 21.82 -0.19
CA SER A 153 -1.42 22.93 0.74
C SER A 153 -0.20 23.74 0.30
N ARG A 154 -0.17 25.05 0.60
CA ARG A 154 1.03 25.88 0.40
C ARG A 154 2.21 25.47 1.26
N HIS A 155 1.96 24.72 2.34
CA HIS A 155 2.96 24.22 3.25
C HIS A 155 3.59 22.90 2.79
N PHE A 156 3.11 22.32 1.68
CA PHE A 156 3.66 21.09 1.13
C PHE A 156 5.10 21.30 0.64
N ARG A 157 6.04 20.52 1.20
CA ARG A 157 7.44 20.51 0.77
C ARG A 157 7.61 19.49 -0.33
N ARG A 158 7.51 19.97 -1.57
CA ARG A 158 7.59 19.13 -2.75
C ARG A 158 8.92 18.39 -2.84
N PRO A 159 8.93 17.04 -2.93
CA PRO A 159 10.15 16.28 -3.15
C PRO A 159 10.81 16.63 -4.50
N GLN A 160 12.14 16.56 -4.56
CA GLN A 160 12.92 16.88 -5.78
C GLN A 160 12.51 16.09 -7.03
N HIS A 161 11.99 14.87 -6.85
CA HIS A 161 11.60 13.99 -7.94
C HIS A 161 10.16 14.23 -8.43
N GLU A 162 9.41 15.16 -7.82
CA GLU A 162 8.06 15.51 -8.26
C GLU A 162 8.07 16.63 -9.31
N ASN A 163 7.60 16.31 -10.52
CA ASN A 163 7.39 17.27 -11.61
C ASN A 163 5.89 17.53 -11.83
N GLY A 164 5.53 18.74 -12.31
CA GLY A 164 4.15 19.12 -12.67
C GLY A 164 3.68 20.45 -12.08
N PRO A 165 2.58 21.02 -12.58
CA PRO A 165 2.09 22.33 -12.14
C PRO A 165 1.58 22.29 -10.69
N ALA A 166 1.62 23.45 -10.03
CA ALA A 166 0.87 23.66 -8.80
C ALA A 166 -0.62 23.39 -9.06
N ARG A 167 -1.29 22.81 -8.06
CA ARG A 167 -2.70 22.42 -8.16
C ARG A 167 -3.51 23.25 -7.18
N ASN A 168 -4.74 23.57 -7.56
CA ASN A 168 -5.69 24.17 -6.62
C ASN A 168 -5.93 23.23 -5.43
N ALA A 169 -6.22 23.83 -4.27
CA ALA A 169 -6.41 23.09 -3.03
C ALA A 169 -7.47 22.00 -3.21
N LEU A 170 -7.26 20.86 -2.54
CA LEU A 170 -8.23 19.75 -2.59
C LEU A 170 -9.61 20.21 -2.12
N SER A 171 -9.67 21.00 -1.05
CA SER A 171 -10.93 21.52 -0.50
C SER A 171 -11.65 22.44 -1.49
N GLU A 172 -10.94 23.29 -2.21
CA GLU A 172 -11.51 24.17 -3.24
C GLU A 172 -12.06 23.38 -4.43
N ARG A 173 -11.29 22.42 -4.95
CA ARG A 173 -11.73 21.54 -6.05
C ARG A 173 -12.95 20.74 -5.65
N LEU A 174 -12.97 20.18 -4.44
CA LEU A 174 -14.11 19.45 -3.91
C LEU A 174 -15.33 20.38 -3.76
N ASN A 175 -15.15 21.56 -3.17
CA ASN A 175 -16.25 22.51 -2.97
C ASN A 175 -16.86 22.99 -4.30
N ALA A 176 -16.02 23.34 -5.29
CA ALA A 176 -16.49 23.72 -6.62
C ALA A 176 -17.30 22.60 -7.29
N TYR A 177 -16.82 21.36 -7.15
CA TYR A 177 -17.50 20.17 -7.67
C TYR A 177 -18.92 20.02 -7.07
N PHE A 178 -19.05 20.08 -5.75
CA PHE A 178 -20.33 19.84 -5.07
C PHE A 178 -21.29 21.04 -5.07
N LYS A 179 -20.78 22.28 -5.15
CA LYS A 179 -21.61 23.49 -5.34
C LYS A 179 -22.35 23.48 -6.67
N SER A 180 -21.74 22.92 -7.72
CA SER A 180 -22.38 22.83 -9.04
C SER A 180 -23.54 21.84 -9.12
N SER A 181 -23.68 20.95 -8.11
CA SER A 181 -24.71 19.91 -8.12
C SER A 181 -26.07 20.48 -7.72
N LYS A 182 -27.08 20.35 -8.60
CA LYS A 182 -28.48 20.73 -8.34
C LYS A 182 -29.27 19.69 -7.50
N ARG A 183 -28.63 18.62 -7.03
CA ARG A 183 -29.31 17.52 -6.30
C ARG A 183 -29.76 17.98 -4.91
N GLN A 184 -30.99 17.65 -4.52
CA GLN A 184 -31.53 17.94 -3.20
C GLN A 184 -32.03 16.65 -2.56
N SER A 185 -31.38 16.28 -1.47
CA SER A 185 -31.69 15.15 -0.60
C SER A 185 -30.97 15.38 0.73
N ALA A 186 -31.48 14.82 1.83
CA ALA A 186 -30.87 14.94 3.15
C ALA A 186 -29.38 14.52 3.15
N GLU A 187 -29.05 13.42 2.46
CA GLU A 187 -27.67 12.94 2.31
C GLU A 187 -26.77 13.94 1.57
N THR A 188 -27.26 14.53 0.48
CA THR A 188 -26.50 15.54 -0.28
C THR A 188 -26.35 16.86 0.47
N GLU A 189 -27.30 17.23 1.32
CA GLU A 189 -27.22 18.42 2.18
C GLU A 189 -26.20 18.22 3.29
N GLU A 190 -26.24 17.07 3.96
CA GLU A 190 -25.25 16.72 4.99
C GLU A 190 -23.84 16.63 4.39
N LEU A 191 -23.69 16.03 3.20
CA LEU A 191 -22.40 15.99 2.52
C LEU A 191 -21.88 17.40 2.19
N ARG A 192 -22.74 18.33 1.75
CA ARG A 192 -22.33 19.73 1.51
C ARG A 192 -21.86 20.41 2.79
N ARG A 193 -22.60 20.26 3.89
CA ARG A 193 -22.23 20.81 5.20
C ARG A 193 -20.86 20.29 5.65
N GLN A 194 -20.61 18.99 5.48
CA GLN A 194 -19.32 18.39 5.84
C GLN A 194 -18.17 18.80 4.91
N ILE A 195 -18.45 19.08 3.63
CA ILE A 195 -17.45 19.65 2.71
C ILE A 195 -17.08 21.07 3.14
N GLU A 196 -18.04 21.85 3.63
CA GLU A 196 -17.79 23.19 4.16
C GLU A 196 -16.96 23.14 5.45
N THR A 197 -17.24 22.21 6.38
CA THR A 197 -16.42 22.03 7.59
C THR A 197 -15.01 21.54 7.25
N PHE A 198 -14.87 20.60 6.30
CA PHE A 198 -13.56 20.19 5.79
C PHE A 198 -12.79 21.36 5.15
N HIS A 199 -13.47 22.22 4.38
CA HIS A 199 -12.85 23.40 3.80
C HIS A 199 -12.41 24.41 4.87
N ALA A 200 -13.24 24.65 5.89
CA ALA A 200 -12.87 25.51 7.02
C ALA A 200 -11.65 24.97 7.78
N ALA A 201 -11.60 23.66 8.05
CA ALA A 201 -10.45 23.02 8.68
C ALA A 201 -9.19 23.15 7.80
N PHE A 202 -9.31 23.04 6.48
CA PHE A 202 -8.19 23.27 5.56
C PHE A 202 -7.69 24.72 5.63
N LEU A 203 -8.59 25.71 5.66
CA LEU A 203 -8.19 27.11 5.79
C LEU A 203 -7.45 27.40 7.09
N ASP A 204 -7.79 26.71 8.19
CA ASP A 204 -7.06 26.80 9.45
C ASP A 204 -5.61 26.27 9.31
N VAL A 205 -5.41 25.13 8.64
CA VAL A 205 -4.07 24.63 8.29
C VAL A 205 -3.28 25.65 7.46
N GLU A 206 -3.92 26.27 6.48
CA GLU A 206 -3.27 27.27 5.65
C GLU A 206 -2.87 28.50 6.48
N ASN A 207 -3.78 29.03 7.29
CA ASN A 207 -3.62 30.31 7.99
C ASN A 207 -2.77 30.21 9.27
N SER A 208 -3.05 29.23 10.11
CA SER A 208 -2.39 29.02 11.41
C SER A 208 -1.10 28.20 11.28
N GLY A 209 -0.94 27.49 10.17
CA GLY A 209 0.17 26.57 9.92
C GLY A 209 -0.19 25.11 10.23
N PRO A 210 0.56 24.14 9.68
CA PRO A 210 0.14 22.75 9.69
C PRO A 210 0.58 21.99 10.95
N ASP A 211 0.28 22.48 12.15
CA ASP A 211 0.59 21.74 13.38
C ASP A 211 -0.27 20.47 13.55
N THR A 212 0.00 19.69 14.60
CA THR A 212 -0.70 18.42 14.83
C THR A 212 -2.20 18.62 15.08
N GLY A 213 -2.61 19.72 15.72
CA GLY A 213 -4.01 20.02 16.00
C GLY A 213 -4.79 20.40 14.75
N THR A 214 -4.24 21.29 13.91
CA THR A 214 -4.89 21.69 12.65
C THR A 214 -4.98 20.51 11.67
N LEU A 215 -3.92 19.71 11.56
CA LEU A 215 -3.93 18.49 10.74
C LEU A 215 -4.90 17.42 11.26
N ARG A 216 -4.99 17.24 12.58
CA ARG A 216 -5.95 16.32 13.20
C ARG A 216 -7.37 16.66 12.78
N ARG A 217 -7.76 17.93 12.90
CA ARG A 217 -9.09 18.40 12.51
C ARG A 217 -9.37 18.11 11.04
N VAL A 218 -8.46 18.46 10.12
CA VAL A 218 -8.64 18.19 8.68
C VAL A 218 -8.79 16.70 8.38
N VAL A 219 -8.01 15.84 9.04
CA VAL A 219 -8.08 14.39 8.85
C VAL A 219 -9.39 13.80 9.39
N GLN A 220 -9.88 14.29 10.55
CA GLN A 220 -11.16 13.89 11.11
C GLN A 220 -12.34 14.37 10.25
N GLU A 221 -12.32 15.59 9.75
CA GLU A 221 -13.34 16.09 8.80
C GLU A 221 -13.33 15.29 7.49
N ALA A 222 -12.15 14.93 6.97
CA ALA A 222 -12.06 14.04 5.80
C ALA A 222 -12.67 12.66 6.07
N PHE A 223 -12.50 12.13 7.28
CA PHE A 223 -13.13 10.87 7.70
C PHE A 223 -14.65 10.97 7.75
N LEU A 224 -15.20 12.07 8.28
CA LEU A 224 -16.64 12.30 8.33
C LEU A 224 -17.28 12.37 6.94
N LEU A 225 -16.54 12.70 5.89
CA LEU A 225 -17.03 12.65 4.50
C LEU A 225 -17.27 11.22 3.99
N THR A 226 -16.77 10.19 4.65
CA THR A 226 -16.90 8.79 4.21
C THR A 226 -18.10 8.08 4.86
N VAL A 227 -18.53 6.94 4.31
CA VAL A 227 -19.43 6.02 5.03
C VAL A 227 -18.62 5.22 6.05
N ASP A 228 -19.03 5.25 7.32
CA ASP A 228 -18.47 4.46 8.43
C ASP A 228 -16.94 4.59 8.56
N GLY A 229 -16.37 5.68 8.03
CA GLY A 229 -14.92 5.88 8.01
C GLY A 229 -14.16 5.25 6.84
N ILE A 230 -14.84 4.62 5.88
CA ILE A 230 -14.22 3.68 4.94
C ILE A 230 -14.25 4.18 3.49
N SER A 231 -15.39 4.67 3.00
CA SER A 231 -15.55 4.93 1.56
C SER A 231 -16.44 6.13 1.24
N LEU A 232 -15.84 7.20 0.71
CA LEU A 232 -16.55 8.30 0.05
C LEU A 232 -17.24 7.87 -1.25
N PRO A 233 -16.64 7.04 -2.16
CA PRO A 233 -17.33 6.52 -3.34
C PRO A 233 -18.66 5.84 -3.01
N ALA A 234 -18.69 4.98 -1.98
CA ALA A 234 -19.93 4.31 -1.55
C ALA A 234 -20.97 5.32 -1.04
N ARG A 235 -20.53 6.39 -0.36
CA ARG A 235 -21.42 7.48 0.07
C ARG A 235 -22.03 8.22 -1.12
N LEU A 236 -21.20 8.53 -2.11
CA LEU A 236 -21.61 9.22 -3.32
C LEU A 236 -22.56 8.37 -4.16
N GLU A 237 -22.35 7.06 -4.19
CA GLU A 237 -23.26 6.11 -4.82
C GLU A 237 -24.63 6.09 -4.12
N ARG A 238 -24.65 6.02 -2.77
CA ARG A 238 -25.90 6.15 -1.98
C ARG A 238 -26.60 7.49 -2.24
N ALA A 239 -25.83 8.56 -2.45
CA ALA A 239 -26.31 9.88 -2.83
C ALA A 239 -26.62 10.03 -4.35
N ARG A 240 -26.60 8.94 -5.12
CA ARG A 240 -26.95 8.88 -6.55
C ARG A 240 -26.10 9.78 -7.46
N PHE A 241 -24.81 9.93 -7.14
CA PHE A 241 -23.85 10.50 -8.07
C PHE A 241 -23.52 9.50 -9.20
N ALA A 242 -23.13 10.03 -10.37
CA ALA A 242 -22.81 9.20 -11.53
C ALA A 242 -21.50 8.42 -11.29
N ALA A 243 -21.33 7.25 -11.93
CA ALA A 243 -20.12 6.44 -11.82
C ALA A 243 -18.83 7.21 -12.13
N SER A 244 -18.86 8.16 -13.06
CA SER A 244 -17.74 9.05 -13.40
C SER A 244 -17.27 9.93 -12.23
N THR A 245 -18.14 10.16 -11.24
CA THR A 245 -17.84 10.92 -10.02
C THR A 245 -17.16 10.07 -8.95
N LEU A 246 -17.43 8.77 -8.94
CA LEU A 246 -17.05 7.89 -7.83
C LEU A 246 -15.53 7.65 -7.79
N ASP A 247 -14.85 7.81 -8.92
CA ASP A 247 -13.45 7.50 -9.09
C ASP A 247 -12.61 8.69 -9.55
N THR A 248 -12.99 9.91 -9.15
CA THR A 248 -12.13 11.08 -9.40
C THR A 248 -10.96 11.12 -8.43
N ARG A 249 -9.96 11.91 -8.80
CA ARG A 249 -8.78 12.13 -7.97
C ARG A 249 -9.13 12.72 -6.61
N GLU A 250 -10.03 13.70 -6.56
CA GLU A 250 -10.48 14.37 -5.33
C GLU A 250 -11.00 13.33 -4.35
N ILE A 251 -11.87 12.43 -4.84
CA ILE A 251 -12.47 11.37 -4.02
C ILE A 251 -11.40 10.41 -3.48
N ARG A 252 -10.44 10.00 -4.33
CA ARG A 252 -9.32 9.14 -3.92
C ARG A 252 -8.43 9.81 -2.87
N GLU A 253 -8.15 11.11 -3.00
CA GLU A 253 -7.33 11.83 -2.03
C GLU A 253 -8.05 12.00 -0.68
N ILE A 254 -9.35 12.32 -0.68
CA ILE A 254 -10.15 12.38 0.55
C ILE A 254 -10.16 11.02 1.26
N ASN A 255 -10.44 9.92 0.55
CA ASN A 255 -10.38 8.58 1.14
C ASN A 255 -9.02 8.26 1.77
N LYS A 256 -7.94 8.67 1.12
CA LYS A 256 -6.59 8.41 1.64
C LYS A 256 -6.25 9.31 2.83
N ILE A 257 -6.80 10.52 2.93
CA ILE A 257 -6.67 11.38 4.12
C ILE A 257 -7.51 10.78 5.28
N ALA A 258 -8.77 10.44 5.01
CA ALA A 258 -9.68 9.77 5.95
C ALA A 258 -9.10 8.49 6.55
N ASN A 259 -8.38 7.71 5.74
CA ASN A 259 -7.76 6.47 6.18
C ASN A 259 -6.84 6.63 7.38
N TYR A 260 -6.15 7.77 7.58
CA TYR A 260 -5.29 7.93 8.75
C TYR A 260 -6.09 7.84 10.05
N TRP A 261 -7.28 8.43 10.12
CA TRP A 261 -8.14 8.31 11.30
C TRP A 261 -8.79 6.93 11.42
N ARG A 262 -9.30 6.39 10.31
CA ARG A 262 -9.84 5.02 10.26
C ARG A 262 -8.84 3.99 10.80
N ILE A 263 -7.59 4.08 10.37
CA ILE A 263 -6.51 3.18 10.80
C ILE A 263 -6.28 3.30 12.29
N CYS A 264 -6.20 4.51 12.84
CA CYS A 264 -5.98 4.70 14.29
C CYS A 264 -7.13 4.11 15.13
N HIS A 265 -8.38 4.32 14.70
CA HIS A 265 -9.53 3.68 15.32
C HIS A 265 -9.49 2.16 15.22
N HIS A 266 -9.18 1.64 14.03
CA HIS A 266 -9.11 0.21 13.79
C HIS A 266 -8.02 -0.45 14.64
N LEU A 267 -6.81 0.13 14.69
CA LEU A 267 -5.73 -0.35 15.54
C LEU A 267 -6.09 -0.30 17.02
N ALA A 268 -6.71 0.78 17.50
CA ALA A 268 -7.17 0.88 18.88
C ALA A 268 -8.24 -0.19 19.20
N HIS A 269 -9.17 -0.43 18.28
CA HIS A 269 -10.16 -1.51 18.40
C HIS A 269 -9.48 -2.88 18.46
N LEU A 270 -8.62 -3.22 17.49
CA LEU A 270 -7.90 -4.50 17.43
C LEU A 270 -7.06 -4.74 18.67
N SER A 271 -6.38 -3.71 19.19
CA SER A 271 -5.59 -3.83 20.43
C SER A 271 -6.43 -4.26 21.63
N ARG A 272 -7.72 -3.87 21.66
CA ARG A 272 -8.65 -4.25 22.72
C ARG A 272 -9.34 -5.59 22.44
N SER A 273 -9.59 -5.93 21.19
CA SER A 273 -10.24 -7.19 20.80
C SER A 273 -9.28 -8.38 20.85
N TYR A 274 -8.00 -8.16 20.53
CA TYR A 274 -6.94 -9.18 20.46
C TYR A 274 -5.83 -8.90 21.48
N ARG A 275 -6.22 -8.70 22.75
CA ARG A 275 -5.33 -8.19 23.82
C ARG A 275 -4.06 -8.99 24.02
N THR A 276 -4.13 -10.32 23.89
CA THR A 276 -2.98 -11.22 24.06
C THR A 276 -1.95 -11.01 22.96
N LEU A 277 -2.40 -10.88 21.70
CA LEU A 277 -1.52 -10.57 20.56
C LEU A 277 -0.93 -9.16 20.66
N PHE A 278 -1.73 -8.18 21.08
CA PHE A 278 -1.28 -6.80 21.26
C PHE A 278 -0.61 -6.54 22.61
N SER A 279 -0.33 -7.57 23.42
CA SER A 279 0.33 -7.41 24.72
C SER A 279 1.82 -7.06 24.59
N LYS A 280 2.42 -7.52 23.50
CA LYS A 280 3.82 -7.33 23.09
C LYS A 280 3.91 -7.35 21.57
N ILE A 281 4.29 -6.23 20.97
CA ILE A 281 4.37 -6.08 19.52
C ILE A 281 5.84 -5.85 19.15
N LYS A 282 6.37 -6.69 18.25
CA LYS A 282 7.73 -6.57 17.74
C LYS A 282 7.70 -6.03 16.32
N LEU A 283 8.63 -5.13 16.01
CA LEU A 283 8.91 -4.69 14.64
C LEU A 283 10.19 -5.36 14.14
N GLN A 284 10.15 -5.92 12.94
CA GLN A 284 11.37 -6.31 12.23
C GLN A 284 11.33 -5.81 10.79
N THR A 285 12.39 -5.12 10.39
CA THR A 285 12.55 -4.59 9.04
C THR A 285 13.30 -5.58 8.17
N ILE A 286 12.98 -5.60 6.87
CA ILE A 286 13.65 -6.39 5.86
C ILE A 286 14.60 -5.46 5.10
N GLU A 287 15.87 -5.85 5.03
CA GLU A 287 16.89 -5.10 4.31
C GLU A 287 16.62 -5.18 2.80
N PRO A 288 16.66 -4.04 2.07
CA PRO A 288 16.37 -4.04 0.65
C PRO A 288 17.54 -4.60 -0.19
N PHE A 289 17.21 -5.13 -1.35
CA PHE A 289 18.20 -5.53 -2.35
C PHE A 289 18.76 -4.31 -3.09
N ALA A 290 20.06 -4.35 -3.42
CA ALA A 290 20.68 -3.38 -4.30
C ALA A 290 20.06 -3.48 -5.70
N PRO A 291 19.90 -2.36 -6.43
CA PRO A 291 19.49 -2.39 -7.81
C PRO A 291 20.49 -3.21 -8.66
N SER A 292 19.98 -4.00 -9.60
CA SER A 292 20.84 -4.83 -10.46
C SER A 292 20.82 -4.36 -11.90
N VAL A 293 21.99 -4.43 -12.55
CA VAL A 293 22.14 -4.32 -14.00
C VAL A 293 22.63 -5.68 -14.49
N TRP A 294 21.91 -6.31 -15.41
CA TRP A 294 22.33 -7.59 -15.97
C TRP A 294 23.12 -7.37 -17.28
N HIS A 295 24.16 -8.17 -17.49
CA HIS A 295 25.12 -8.01 -18.60
C HIS A 295 24.41 -8.00 -19.96
N GLY A 296 24.46 -6.87 -20.68
CA GLY A 296 23.84 -6.70 -22.00
C GLY A 296 22.69 -5.68 -22.04
N ASN A 297 22.21 -5.19 -20.88
CA ASN A 297 21.21 -4.14 -20.80
C ASN A 297 21.72 -2.98 -19.92
N SER A 298 21.57 -1.73 -20.35
CA SER A 298 21.95 -0.55 -19.55
C SER A 298 20.92 -0.19 -18.47
N LYS A 299 19.77 -0.88 -18.45
CA LYS A 299 18.63 -0.54 -17.61
C LYS A 299 18.74 -1.18 -16.22
N THR A 300 18.77 -0.32 -15.21
CA THR A 300 18.68 -0.75 -13.81
C THR A 300 17.32 -1.37 -13.51
N ARG A 301 17.33 -2.53 -12.86
CA ARG A 301 16.15 -3.25 -12.35
C ARG A 301 16.14 -3.24 -10.82
N TYR A 302 14.95 -3.31 -10.23
CA TYR A 302 14.69 -3.19 -8.81
C TYR A 302 13.80 -4.33 -8.34
N VAL A 303 14.09 -4.83 -7.14
CA VAL A 303 13.21 -5.77 -6.43
C VAL A 303 12.20 -4.93 -5.64
N HIS A 304 10.91 -5.09 -5.94
CA HIS A 304 9.85 -4.36 -5.25
C HIS A 304 9.61 -4.90 -3.84
N ALA A 305 9.13 -4.07 -2.91
CA ALA A 305 8.88 -4.39 -1.51
C ALA A 305 8.05 -5.67 -1.30
N GLU A 306 7.04 -5.92 -2.13
CA GLU A 306 6.23 -7.13 -2.06
C GLU A 306 7.07 -8.40 -2.37
N VAL A 307 7.99 -8.30 -3.34
CA VAL A 307 8.91 -9.39 -3.69
C VAL A 307 9.99 -9.55 -2.61
N GLN A 308 10.50 -8.45 -2.04
CA GLN A 308 11.45 -8.52 -0.92
C GLN A 308 10.85 -9.26 0.28
N MET A 309 9.57 -9.00 0.59
CA MET A 309 8.83 -9.70 1.64
C MET A 309 8.71 -11.20 1.33
N LEU A 310 8.28 -11.56 0.11
CA LEU A 310 8.14 -12.97 -0.29
C LEU A 310 9.47 -13.73 -0.21
N VAL A 311 10.54 -13.15 -0.77
CA VAL A 311 11.89 -13.74 -0.76
C VAL A 311 12.40 -13.94 0.65
N TYR A 312 12.15 -12.98 1.55
CA TYR A 312 12.51 -13.12 2.96
C TYR A 312 11.91 -14.38 3.60
N TYR A 313 10.63 -14.67 3.31
CA TYR A 313 9.97 -15.87 3.83
C TYR A 313 10.48 -17.15 3.18
N GLU A 314 10.80 -17.15 1.89
CA GLU A 314 11.43 -18.30 1.22
C GLU A 314 12.80 -18.64 1.81
N ILE A 315 13.59 -17.65 2.21
CA ILE A 315 14.89 -17.88 2.87
C ILE A 315 14.72 -18.36 4.31
N ARG A 316 13.80 -17.73 5.07
CA ARG A 316 13.62 -18.06 6.49
C ARG A 316 12.90 -19.39 6.70
N GLY A 317 11.93 -19.71 5.84
CA GLY A 317 11.09 -20.91 5.95
C GLY A 317 10.42 -21.09 7.31
N PRO A 318 9.67 -20.11 7.84
CA PRO A 318 9.02 -20.28 9.14
C PRO A 318 7.95 -21.39 9.06
N PRO A 319 7.60 -22.01 10.21
CA PRO A 319 6.58 -23.06 10.24
C PRO A 319 5.18 -22.55 9.88
N ILE A 320 4.89 -21.28 10.18
CA ILE A 320 3.63 -20.62 9.85
C ILE A 320 3.95 -19.38 9.02
N TRP A 321 3.37 -19.32 7.82
CA TRP A 321 3.53 -18.20 6.91
C TRP A 321 2.36 -17.22 7.11
N PRO A 322 2.61 -15.91 6.99
CA PRO A 322 1.51 -14.98 6.77
C PRO A 322 0.77 -15.37 5.49
N ARG A 323 -0.53 -15.14 5.46
CA ARG A 323 -1.36 -15.46 4.29
C ARG A 323 -1.41 -14.31 3.29
N VAL A 324 -1.00 -13.12 3.70
CA VAL A 324 -1.17 -11.89 2.93
C VAL A 324 0.02 -10.95 3.07
N ILE A 325 0.36 -10.29 1.96
CA ILE A 325 1.29 -9.17 1.92
C ILE A 325 0.47 -7.91 1.69
N GLY A 326 0.36 -7.08 2.73
CA GLY A 326 -0.25 -5.76 2.61
C GLY A 326 0.72 -4.78 1.97
N ALA A 327 0.21 -3.86 1.14
CA ALA A 327 1.05 -2.93 0.39
C ALA A 327 0.49 -1.51 0.39
N SER A 328 1.38 -0.52 0.53
CA SER A 328 1.05 0.90 0.58
C SER A 328 0.49 1.48 -0.73
N LYS A 329 0.72 0.77 -1.83
CA LYS A 329 0.18 0.97 -3.17
C LYS A 329 -0.33 -0.40 -3.63
N GLU A 330 -1.36 -0.39 -4.46
CA GLU A 330 -1.84 -1.64 -5.07
C GLU A 330 -0.68 -2.31 -5.83
N ALA A 331 -0.64 -3.64 -5.86
CA ALA A 331 0.44 -4.37 -6.49
C ALA A 331 0.52 -4.09 -8.00
N CYS A 332 1.75 -4.03 -8.52
CA CYS A 332 1.97 -3.94 -9.96
C CYS A 332 1.64 -5.26 -10.68
N PHE A 333 1.64 -5.24 -12.01
CA PHE A 333 1.33 -6.44 -12.81
C PHE A 333 2.20 -7.63 -12.43
N LEU A 334 3.51 -7.41 -12.27
CA LEU A 334 4.47 -8.47 -12.02
C LEU A 334 4.47 -8.92 -10.57
N CYS A 335 4.38 -8.02 -9.59
CA CYS A 335 4.20 -8.39 -8.18
C CYS A 335 2.94 -9.26 -8.01
N ASN A 336 1.81 -8.82 -8.56
CA ASN A 336 0.56 -9.56 -8.48
C ASN A 336 0.65 -10.93 -9.15
N SER A 337 1.20 -11.00 -10.37
CA SER A 337 1.31 -12.26 -11.12
C SER A 337 2.28 -13.23 -10.42
N PHE A 338 3.40 -12.73 -9.90
CA PHE A 338 4.40 -13.54 -9.21
C PHE A 338 3.88 -14.08 -7.87
N ILE A 339 3.28 -13.23 -7.04
CA ILE A 339 2.72 -13.63 -5.73
C ILE A 339 1.59 -14.64 -5.93
N LYS A 340 0.70 -14.39 -6.89
CA LYS A 340 -0.39 -15.32 -7.22
C LYS A 340 0.14 -16.67 -7.70
N ALA A 341 1.16 -16.68 -8.55
CA ALA A 341 1.74 -17.92 -9.05
C ALA A 341 2.58 -18.68 -8.00
N HIS A 342 3.18 -17.97 -7.05
CA HIS A 342 3.88 -18.54 -5.91
C HIS A 342 2.92 -19.27 -4.94
N GLY A 343 1.74 -18.69 -4.72
CA GLY A 343 0.59 -19.38 -4.10
C GLY A 343 0.55 -19.45 -2.57
N LEU A 344 1.60 -19.02 -1.86
CA LEU A 344 1.59 -18.95 -0.38
C LEU A 344 1.12 -17.61 0.20
N PHE A 345 1.02 -16.58 -0.64
CA PHE A 345 0.56 -15.25 -0.23
C PHE A 345 -0.53 -14.75 -1.17
N CYS A 346 -1.39 -13.89 -0.65
CA CYS A 346 -2.25 -13.02 -1.44
C CYS A 346 -1.83 -11.55 -1.32
N VAL A 347 -2.28 -10.72 -2.25
CA VAL A 347 -2.29 -9.26 -2.13
C VAL A 347 -3.73 -8.78 -2.17
N SER A 348 -4.05 -7.72 -1.43
CA SER A 348 -5.42 -7.22 -1.31
C SER A 348 -5.94 -6.64 -2.64
N LYS A 349 -5.09 -5.85 -3.32
CA LYS A 349 -5.41 -5.15 -4.57
C LYS A 349 -4.20 -5.03 -5.48
N ALA A 350 -4.45 -4.98 -6.78
CA ALA A 350 -3.44 -4.76 -7.81
C ALA A 350 -3.95 -3.81 -8.90
N HIS A 351 -3.25 -2.71 -9.13
CA HIS A 351 -3.54 -1.79 -10.24
C HIS A 351 -3.03 -2.34 -11.58
N ARG A 352 -2.15 -3.37 -11.54
CA ARG A 352 -1.62 -4.12 -12.69
C ARG A 352 -0.99 -3.28 -13.81
N GLN A 353 -0.36 -2.16 -13.46
CA GLN A 353 0.53 -1.41 -14.35
C GLN A 353 1.87 -2.14 -14.47
N ILE A 354 2.47 -2.01 -15.64
CA ILE A 354 3.65 -2.76 -16.04
C ILE A 354 4.89 -1.90 -15.81
N TYR A 355 5.72 -2.31 -14.86
CA TYR A 355 7.03 -1.72 -14.62
C TYR A 355 8.08 -2.59 -15.25
N SER A 356 8.71 -2.06 -16.30
CA SER A 356 9.78 -2.78 -16.95
C SER A 356 10.97 -2.98 -16.03
N GLN A 357 11.25 -2.06 -15.11
CA GLN A 357 12.37 -2.14 -14.18
C GLN A 357 12.20 -3.18 -13.05
N TRP A 358 11.23 -4.07 -13.11
CA TRP A 358 10.98 -5.09 -12.09
C TRP A 358 11.93 -6.29 -12.25
N THR A 359 12.34 -6.90 -11.14
CA THR A 359 13.06 -8.18 -11.14
C THR A 359 12.84 -8.97 -9.84
N ILE A 360 13.36 -10.20 -9.80
CA ILE A 360 13.46 -11.05 -8.60
C ILE A 360 14.94 -11.35 -8.30
N PRO A 361 15.34 -11.47 -7.03
CA PRO A 361 16.72 -11.78 -6.68
C PRO A 361 17.04 -13.26 -6.95
N ASP A 362 18.25 -13.51 -7.42
CA ASP A 362 18.80 -14.82 -7.77
C ASP A 362 19.85 -15.23 -6.72
N LEU A 363 19.43 -15.99 -5.70
CA LEU A 363 20.18 -16.14 -4.46
C LEU A 363 20.70 -17.56 -4.24
N ALA A 364 21.89 -17.66 -3.66
CA ALA A 364 22.47 -18.93 -3.22
C ALA A 364 21.71 -19.56 -2.03
N ASP A 365 21.05 -18.73 -1.23
CA ASP A 365 20.42 -19.12 0.04
C ASP A 365 19.09 -19.86 -0.12
N TYR A 366 18.55 -19.94 -1.34
CA TYR A 366 17.31 -20.67 -1.58
C TYR A 366 17.47 -22.17 -1.32
N SER A 367 16.54 -22.77 -0.58
CA SER A 367 16.42 -24.23 -0.51
C SER A 367 16.03 -24.81 -1.87
N ALA A 368 16.10 -26.14 -2.03
CA ALA A 368 15.66 -26.78 -3.27
C ALA A 368 14.15 -26.56 -3.52
N GLU A 369 13.35 -26.62 -2.46
CA GLU A 369 11.90 -26.43 -2.47
C GLU A 369 11.53 -24.98 -2.81
N ALA A 370 12.20 -24.01 -2.19
CA ALA A 370 12.02 -22.59 -2.48
C ALA A 370 12.38 -22.30 -3.94
N LEU A 371 13.53 -22.80 -4.40
CA LEU A 371 13.99 -22.59 -5.77
C LEU A 371 13.02 -23.17 -6.81
N ASP A 372 12.49 -24.37 -6.56
CA ASP A 372 11.49 -25.02 -7.40
C ASP A 372 10.17 -24.24 -7.45
N ARG A 373 9.70 -23.72 -6.31
CA ARG A 373 8.51 -22.87 -6.22
C ARG A 373 8.68 -21.54 -6.96
N LEU A 374 9.80 -20.85 -6.73
CA LEU A 374 10.15 -19.59 -7.37
C LEU A 374 10.29 -19.76 -8.90
N ARG A 375 10.93 -20.84 -9.37
CA ARG A 375 11.04 -21.16 -10.80
C ARG A 375 9.69 -21.39 -11.44
N ARG A 376 8.80 -22.18 -10.82
CA ARG A 376 7.42 -22.36 -11.30
C ARG A 376 6.66 -21.04 -11.38
N ALA A 377 6.76 -20.20 -10.35
CA ALA A 377 6.12 -18.90 -10.32
C ALA A 377 6.64 -18.02 -11.47
N LEU A 378 7.94 -18.01 -11.71
CA LEU A 378 8.56 -17.26 -12.81
C LEU A 378 8.12 -17.74 -14.20
N VAL A 379 7.99 -19.06 -14.41
CA VAL A 379 7.44 -19.63 -15.65
C VAL A 379 6.02 -19.13 -15.89
N ALA A 380 5.18 -19.10 -14.86
CA ALA A 380 3.82 -18.57 -14.95
C ALA A 380 3.81 -17.06 -15.26
N VAL A 381 4.65 -16.26 -14.59
CA VAL A 381 4.79 -14.82 -14.88
C VAL A 381 5.24 -14.57 -16.32
N ASN A 382 6.19 -15.36 -16.83
CA ASN A 382 6.61 -15.26 -18.23
C ASN A 382 5.46 -15.58 -19.20
N ARG A 383 4.61 -16.56 -18.88
CA ARG A 383 3.39 -16.85 -19.65
C ARG A 383 2.42 -15.66 -19.62
N ASP A 384 2.22 -15.04 -18.46
CA ASP A 384 1.36 -13.87 -18.32
C ASP A 384 1.88 -12.67 -19.12
N VAL A 385 3.20 -12.43 -19.13
CA VAL A 385 3.84 -11.39 -19.96
C VAL A 385 3.60 -11.66 -21.45
N VAL A 386 3.77 -12.90 -21.91
CA VAL A 386 3.51 -13.27 -23.31
C VAL A 386 2.03 -13.10 -23.67
N SER A 387 1.11 -13.51 -22.79
CA SER A 387 -0.33 -13.33 -22.98
C SER A 387 -0.70 -11.84 -23.06
N ALA A 388 -0.16 -11.01 -22.16
CA ALA A 388 -0.37 -9.57 -22.17
C ALA A 388 0.16 -8.91 -23.44
N LEU A 389 1.32 -9.34 -23.96
CA LEU A 389 1.85 -8.89 -25.25
C LEU A 389 0.91 -9.22 -26.41
N GLN A 390 0.35 -10.43 -26.43
CA GLN A 390 -0.60 -10.83 -27.48
C GLN A 390 -1.89 -10.01 -27.40
N GLN A 391 -2.40 -9.74 -26.20
CA GLN A 391 -3.56 -8.89 -25.98
C GLN A 391 -3.30 -7.44 -26.42
N ALA A 392 -2.13 -6.88 -26.06
CA ALA A 392 -1.73 -5.53 -26.45
C ALA A 392 -1.65 -5.36 -27.98
N ARG A 393 -1.29 -6.42 -28.73
CA ARG A 393 -1.29 -6.40 -30.20
C ARG A 393 -2.69 -6.44 -30.81
N ARG A 394 -3.64 -7.08 -30.13
CA ARG A 394 -5.03 -7.24 -30.61
C ARG A 394 -5.91 -6.05 -30.27
N ASN A 395 -5.68 -5.40 -29.13
CA ASN A 395 -6.50 -4.31 -28.61
C ASN A 395 -5.90 -2.95 -28.95
N ARG A 396 -6.63 -2.12 -29.71
CA ARG A 396 -6.25 -0.73 -30.02
C ARG A 396 -6.76 0.30 -29.00
N ASN A 397 -7.69 -0.09 -28.14
CA ASN A 397 -8.25 0.77 -27.09
C ASN A 397 -7.54 0.49 -25.77
N PHE A 398 -6.60 1.36 -25.41
CA PHE A 398 -5.84 1.24 -24.16
C PHE A 398 -6.57 1.95 -23.02
N ARG A 399 -6.56 1.30 -21.86
CA ARG A 399 -7.02 1.94 -20.63
C ARG A 399 -6.04 3.02 -20.19
N PRO A 400 -6.53 4.10 -19.54
CA PRO A 400 -5.64 5.07 -18.92
C PRO A 400 -4.81 4.39 -17.84
N PHE A 401 -3.60 4.92 -17.61
CA PHE A 401 -2.78 4.51 -16.48
C PHE A 401 -3.55 4.68 -15.17
N PRO A 402 -3.43 3.73 -14.22
CA PRO A 402 -4.12 3.83 -12.96
C PRO A 402 -3.63 5.07 -12.21
N LEU A 403 -4.56 5.80 -11.60
CA LEU A 403 -4.25 6.91 -10.70
C LEU A 403 -3.63 6.35 -9.40
N GLN A 404 -2.34 6.06 -9.44
CA GLN A 404 -1.54 5.77 -8.25
C GLN A 404 -1.37 7.06 -7.44
N SER A 405 -1.19 6.96 -6.12
CA SER A 405 -1.01 8.11 -5.22
C SER A 405 -0.06 9.16 -5.79
N SER A 406 -0.67 10.21 -6.36
CA SER A 406 -0.19 11.56 -6.70
C SER A 406 1.12 11.77 -7.47
N ILE A 407 1.89 10.74 -7.84
CA ILE A 407 3.15 10.92 -8.57
C ILE A 407 3.32 9.81 -9.58
N ASN A 408 3.01 10.16 -10.82
CA ASN A 408 3.54 9.45 -11.96
C ASN A 408 5.07 9.62 -11.90
N LEU A 409 5.77 8.53 -11.62
CA LEU A 409 7.09 8.31 -12.20
C LEU A 409 6.88 7.46 -13.45
#